data_AF-A0A1F9DM76-F1
#
_entry.id   AF-A0A1F9DM76-F1
#
_cell.length_a   1.000
_cell.length_b   1.000
_cell.length_c   1.000
_cell.angle_alpha   90.00
_cell.angle_beta   90.00
_cell.angle_gamma   90.00
#
_symmetry.space_group_name_H-M   'P 1'
#
loop_
_entity.id
_entity.type
_entity.pdbx_description
1 polymer ?
#
loop_
_entity_poly.entity_id
_entity_poly.type
_entity_poly.pdbx_seq_one_letter_code
_entity_poly.pdbx_strand_id
1 'polypeptide(L)'
;MILEGFYGQTVELREDLLYYPPQELWVHPLGEDGELAFGVTHAGVILVSGFTYLEYLVEVGNLLKKEDDVLFVETYKAMINIQAPISGRITQINENLKGEKASILESHCYEYPLFSMVPKEPIDPKRVFLDVEAYKQALLRGESDHCGAGARVQRRSKYQKEED
;
A
#
# COMPACT_ATOMS: atom_id res chain seq x y z
N MET A 1 -8.99 -3.53 -17.13
CA MET A 1 -10.36 -2.94 -17.17
C MET A 1 -10.41 -1.51 -16.61
N ILE A 2 -11.51 -0.79 -16.85
CA ILE A 2 -11.76 0.57 -16.34
C ILE A 2 -13.01 0.58 -15.43
N LEU A 3 -12.96 1.33 -14.33
CA LEU A 3 -14.10 1.66 -13.47
C LEU A 3 -14.38 3.16 -13.55
N GLU A 4 -15.57 3.54 -14.01
CA GLU A 4 -15.99 4.94 -14.14
C GLU A 4 -16.76 5.42 -12.90
N GLY A 5 -16.68 6.72 -12.61
CA GLY A 5 -17.50 7.39 -11.60
C GLY A 5 -17.04 7.20 -10.16
N PHE A 6 -15.92 6.52 -9.92
CA PHE A 6 -15.34 6.36 -8.59
C PHE A 6 -14.85 7.71 -8.06
N TYR A 7 -15.56 8.28 -7.08
CA TYR A 7 -15.34 9.66 -6.60
C TYR A 7 -15.32 10.71 -7.72
N GLY A 8 -16.12 10.50 -8.77
CA GLY A 8 -16.18 11.38 -9.93
C GLY A 8 -14.98 11.26 -10.88
N GLN A 9 -14.13 10.26 -10.68
CA GLN A 9 -12.94 9.98 -11.48
C GLN A 9 -13.02 8.59 -12.13
N THR A 10 -12.11 8.35 -13.06
CA THR A 10 -11.92 7.04 -13.70
C THR A 10 -10.76 6.32 -13.04
N VAL A 11 -10.99 5.05 -12.67
CA VAL A 11 -9.97 4.19 -12.08
C VAL A 11 -9.55 3.15 -13.11
N GLU A 12 -8.24 3.06 -13.33
CA GLU A 12 -7.65 1.95 -14.06
C GLU A 12 -7.49 0.74 -13.13
N LEU A 13 -7.92 -0.44 -13.58
CA LEU A 13 -7.76 -1.69 -12.87
C LEU A 13 -7.04 -2.69 -13.79
N ARG A 14 -5.90 -3.20 -13.34
CA ARG A 14 -5.01 -4.08 -14.07
C ARG A 14 -5.36 -5.55 -13.82
N GLU A 15 -5.60 -6.28 -14.90
CA GLU A 15 -6.07 -7.67 -14.83
C GLU A 15 -4.92 -8.67 -14.56
N ASP A 16 -3.68 -8.22 -14.75
CA ASP A 16 -2.46 -8.97 -14.48
C ASP A 16 -1.98 -8.83 -13.02
N LEU A 17 -2.73 -8.12 -12.18
CA LEU A 17 -2.42 -7.89 -10.77
C LEU A 17 -3.44 -8.57 -9.85
N LEU A 18 -3.01 -8.82 -8.63
CA LEU A 18 -3.87 -9.13 -7.49
C LEU A 18 -3.99 -7.89 -6.60
N TYR A 19 -4.91 -7.92 -5.65
CA TYR A 19 -5.27 -6.74 -4.86
C TYR A 19 -5.43 -7.06 -3.37
N TYR A 20 -4.98 -6.13 -2.53
CA TYR A 20 -5.14 -6.12 -1.10
C TYR A 20 -5.95 -4.87 -0.69
N PRO A 21 -7.30 -4.95 -0.70
CA PRO A 21 -8.18 -3.82 -0.39
C PRO A 21 -7.94 -3.14 0.97
N PRO A 22 -7.61 -3.85 2.08
CA PRO A 22 -7.50 -3.20 3.39
C PRO A 22 -6.52 -2.01 3.47
N GLN A 23 -5.57 -1.93 2.53
CA GLN A 23 -4.62 -0.81 2.41
C GLN A 23 -4.50 -0.30 0.97
N GLU A 24 -5.43 -0.68 0.09
CA GLU A 24 -5.43 -0.29 -1.32
C GLU A 24 -4.09 -0.56 -2.03
N LEU A 25 -3.58 -1.79 -1.87
CA LEU A 25 -2.35 -2.23 -2.54
C LEU A 25 -2.67 -3.15 -3.70
N TRP A 26 -1.97 -2.98 -4.82
CA TRP A 26 -1.83 -4.03 -5.82
C TRP A 26 -0.66 -4.95 -5.44
N VAL A 27 -0.75 -6.20 -5.89
CA VAL A 27 0.22 -7.25 -5.65
C VAL A 27 0.59 -7.89 -6.98
N HIS A 28 1.89 -7.92 -7.28
CA HIS A 28 2.42 -8.56 -8.48
C HIS A 28 3.34 -9.72 -8.07
N PRO A 29 2.96 -10.98 -8.35
CA PRO A 29 3.85 -12.11 -8.16
C PRO A 29 5.06 -12.03 -9.10
N LEU A 30 6.25 -12.11 -8.53
CA LEU A 30 7.53 -12.05 -9.21
C LEU A 30 8.20 -13.43 -9.24
N GLY A 31 8.61 -13.87 -10.44
CA GLY A 31 9.41 -15.07 -10.62
C GLY A 31 8.78 -16.35 -10.05
N GLU A 32 9.61 -17.36 -9.79
CA GLU A 32 9.19 -18.66 -9.26
C GLU A 32 9.45 -18.80 -7.74
N ASP A 33 10.25 -17.91 -7.15
CA ASP A 33 10.68 -17.98 -5.74
C ASP A 33 9.58 -17.50 -4.75
N GLY A 34 8.39 -17.17 -5.26
CA GLY A 34 7.27 -16.68 -4.47
C GLY A 34 7.42 -15.24 -3.99
N GLU A 35 8.33 -14.47 -4.58
CA GLU A 35 8.47 -13.04 -4.30
C GLU A 35 7.22 -12.28 -4.77
N LEU A 36 6.79 -11.32 -3.98
CA LEU A 36 5.63 -10.48 -4.27
C LEU A 36 6.05 -9.01 -4.19
N ALA A 37 5.78 -8.25 -5.25
CA ALA A 37 5.87 -6.79 -5.24
C ALA A 37 4.53 -6.19 -4.83
N PHE A 38 4.59 -5.12 -4.04
CA PHE A 38 3.44 -4.39 -3.53
C PHE A 38 3.54 -2.93 -3.94
N GLY A 39 2.45 -2.36 -4.45
CA GLY A 39 2.34 -0.93 -4.69
C GLY A 39 0.94 -0.39 -4.48
N VAL A 40 0.75 0.92 -4.52
CA VAL A 40 -0.57 1.53 -4.28
C VAL A 40 -1.46 1.46 -5.52
N THR A 41 -2.73 1.13 -5.37
CA THR A 41 -3.70 1.13 -6.48
C THR A 41 -4.06 2.55 -6.91
N HIS A 42 -4.55 2.72 -8.14
CA HIS A 42 -5.07 4.01 -8.60
C HIS A 42 -6.26 4.46 -7.73
N ALA A 43 -7.13 3.54 -7.29
CA ALA A 43 -8.19 3.85 -6.32
C ALA A 43 -7.63 4.36 -4.99
N GLY A 44 -6.58 3.73 -4.45
CA GLY A 44 -5.90 4.14 -3.23
C GLY A 44 -5.36 5.57 -3.31
N VAL A 45 -4.71 5.91 -4.43
CA VAL A 45 -4.24 7.29 -4.72
C VAL A 45 -5.41 8.28 -4.67
N ILE A 46 -6.53 7.98 -5.33
CA ILE A 46 -7.73 8.83 -5.33
C ILE A 46 -8.31 8.99 -3.92
N LEU A 47 -8.40 7.89 -3.17
CA LEU A 47 -8.97 7.86 -1.82
C LEU A 47 -8.20 8.74 -0.85
N VAL A 48 -6.88 8.86 -0.99
CA VAL A 48 -6.03 9.74 -0.16
C VAL A 48 -5.68 11.07 -0.85
N SER A 49 -6.19 11.29 -2.06
CA SER A 49 -5.94 12.46 -2.91
C SER A 49 -4.46 12.69 -3.26
N GLY A 50 -3.65 11.64 -3.33
CA GLY A 50 -2.22 11.72 -3.65
C GLY A 50 -1.28 11.60 -2.45
N PHE A 51 0.02 11.49 -2.73
CA PHE A 51 1.07 11.25 -1.74
C PHE A 51 2.07 12.41 -1.74
N THR A 52 2.40 12.94 -0.57
CA THR A 52 3.29 14.10 -0.42
C THR A 52 4.64 13.73 0.16
N TYR A 53 4.72 12.67 0.98
CA TYR A 53 5.98 12.22 1.57
C TYR A 53 5.93 10.72 1.86
N LEU A 54 7.06 10.04 1.70
CA LEU A 54 7.20 8.62 2.02
C LEU A 54 8.56 8.35 2.70
N GLU A 55 8.53 7.57 3.77
CA GLU A 55 9.70 7.08 4.49
C GLU A 55 9.59 5.57 4.74
N TYR A 56 10.64 4.82 4.38
CA TYR A 56 10.76 3.42 4.73
C TYR A 56 11.12 3.27 6.21
N LEU A 57 10.36 2.46 6.93
CA LEU A 57 10.60 2.11 8.34
C LEU A 57 11.36 0.80 8.50
N VAL A 58 11.74 0.19 7.37
CA VAL A 58 12.39 -1.12 7.28
C VAL A 58 13.51 -1.07 6.25
N GLU A 59 14.39 -2.06 6.35
CA GLU A 59 15.49 -2.27 5.40
C GLU A 59 15.36 -3.61 4.67
N VAL A 60 16.01 -3.73 3.51
CA VAL A 60 16.14 -5.00 2.80
C VAL A 60 16.77 -6.05 3.72
N GLY A 61 16.15 -7.24 3.73
CA GLY A 61 16.53 -8.36 4.59
C GLY A 61 15.81 -8.43 5.92
N ASN A 62 15.08 -7.38 6.34
CA ASN A 62 14.26 -7.40 7.56
C ASN A 62 13.18 -8.49 7.48
N LEU A 63 12.92 -9.15 8.61
CA LEU A 63 11.83 -10.11 8.77
C LEU A 63 10.66 -9.42 9.45
N LEU A 64 9.49 -9.45 8.82
CA LEU A 64 8.28 -8.80 9.28
C LEU A 64 7.19 -9.83 9.55
N LYS A 65 6.36 -9.54 10.54
CA LYS A 65 5.05 -10.17 10.71
C LYS A 65 4.02 -9.36 9.92
N LYS A 66 2.92 -10.02 9.54
CA LYS A 66 1.73 -9.32 9.03
C LYS A 66 1.37 -8.18 10.00
N GLU A 67 0.99 -7.03 9.43
CA GLU A 67 0.66 -5.79 10.15
C GLU A 67 1.83 -5.05 10.81
N ASP A 68 3.08 -5.54 10.69
CA ASP A 68 4.24 -4.71 11.04
C ASP A 68 4.38 -3.54 10.04
N ASP A 69 4.76 -2.36 10.55
CA ASP A 69 4.88 -1.15 9.73
C ASP A 69 6.06 -1.24 8.74
N VAL A 70 5.81 -0.91 7.47
CA VAL A 70 6.80 -0.93 6.38
C VAL A 70 7.18 0.49 5.96
N LEU A 71 6.17 1.36 5.85
CA LEU A 71 6.30 2.73 5.37
C LEU A 71 5.52 3.67 6.27
N PHE A 72 6.06 4.85 6.51
CA PHE A 72 5.29 6.03 6.91
C PHE A 72 5.01 6.86 5.65
N VAL A 73 3.75 7.25 5.46
CA VAL A 73 3.34 8.07 4.32
C VAL A 73 2.53 9.28 4.78
N GLU A 74 2.80 10.42 4.16
CA GLU A 74 1.96 11.60 4.24
C GLU A 74 1.21 11.75 2.91
N THR A 75 -0.07 12.07 3.02
CA THR A 75 -0.99 12.28 1.90
C THR A 75 -1.71 13.59 2.10
N TYR A 76 -2.49 14.02 1.11
CA TYR A 76 -3.30 15.22 1.24
C TYR A 76 -4.46 15.09 2.25
N LYS A 77 -4.80 13.86 2.67
CA LYS A 77 -5.89 13.62 3.63
C LYS A 77 -5.42 13.16 5.01
N ALA A 78 -4.32 12.43 5.09
CA ALA A 78 -3.87 11.79 6.34
C ALA A 78 -2.38 11.46 6.34
N MET A 79 -1.85 11.23 7.54
CA MET A 79 -0.54 10.62 7.77
C MET A 79 -0.79 9.22 8.31
N ILE A 80 -0.35 8.19 7.59
CA ILE A 80 -0.65 6.79 7.90
C ILE A 80 0.59 5.91 7.69
N ASN A 81 0.55 4.70 8.24
CA ASN A 81 1.54 3.69 7.95
C ASN A 81 0.96 2.70 6.93
N ILE A 82 1.80 2.25 5.99
CA ILE A 82 1.53 1.05 5.19
C ILE A 82 2.22 -0.12 5.87
N GLN A 83 1.46 -1.17 6.14
CA GLN A 83 1.86 -2.33 6.91
C GLN A 83 2.03 -3.56 6.02
N ALA A 84 2.84 -4.51 6.48
CA ALA A 84 3.11 -5.74 5.78
C ALA A 84 1.81 -6.55 5.57
N PRO A 85 1.41 -6.85 4.31
CA PRO A 85 0.18 -7.62 4.05
C PRO A 85 0.28 -9.08 4.51
N ILE A 86 1.51 -9.59 4.59
CA ILE A 86 1.85 -10.97 4.97
C ILE A 86 3.12 -10.98 5.82
N SER A 87 3.34 -12.07 6.56
CA SER A 87 4.62 -12.30 7.25
C SER A 87 5.67 -12.77 6.25
N GLY A 88 6.87 -12.20 6.29
CA GLY A 88 7.91 -12.49 5.29
C GLY A 88 9.20 -11.71 5.48
N ARG A 89 10.05 -11.74 4.46
CA ARG A 89 11.30 -10.99 4.39
C ARG A 89 11.22 -9.91 3.32
N ILE A 90 11.59 -8.67 3.65
CA ILE A 90 11.74 -7.61 2.66
C ILE A 90 12.92 -7.95 1.74
N THR A 91 12.68 -7.93 0.43
CA THR A 91 13.70 -8.21 -0.59
C THR A 91 14.10 -6.96 -1.35
N GLN A 92 13.18 -6.00 -1.51
CA GLN A 92 13.44 -4.75 -2.22
C GLN A 92 12.62 -3.60 -1.63
N ILE A 93 13.17 -2.39 -1.75
CA ILE A 93 12.49 -1.11 -1.47
C ILE A 93 12.76 -0.16 -2.65
N ASN A 94 11.81 0.71 -2.98
CA ASN A 94 11.95 1.64 -4.09
C ASN A 94 12.43 3.02 -3.61
N GLU A 95 13.74 3.21 -3.58
CA GLU A 95 14.39 4.47 -3.15
C GLU A 95 13.97 5.70 -3.99
N ASN A 96 13.44 5.49 -5.20
CA ASN A 96 12.97 6.58 -6.04
C ASN A 96 11.69 7.25 -5.51
N LEU A 97 11.02 6.64 -4.53
CA LEU A 97 9.81 7.17 -3.90
C LEU A 97 10.07 7.93 -2.60
N LYS A 98 11.31 7.91 -2.07
CA LYS A 98 11.63 8.48 -0.76
C LYS A 98 11.44 10.00 -0.74
N GLY A 99 10.88 10.50 0.36
CA GLY A 99 10.58 11.91 0.56
C GLY A 99 9.47 12.41 -0.35
N GLU A 100 9.61 13.63 -0.86
CA GLU A 100 8.60 14.30 -1.70
C GLU A 100 8.45 13.69 -3.11
N LYS A 101 9.38 12.80 -3.49
CA LYS A 101 9.29 12.06 -4.75
C LYS A 101 8.07 11.13 -4.81
N ALA A 102 7.45 10.82 -3.68
CA ALA A 102 6.23 10.03 -3.59
C ALA A 102 5.07 10.58 -4.45
N SER A 103 5.06 11.87 -4.75
CA SER A 103 4.07 12.52 -5.64
C SER A 103 3.99 11.90 -7.04
N ILE A 104 5.03 11.20 -7.52
CA ILE A 104 4.98 10.48 -8.80
C ILE A 104 3.88 9.40 -8.84
N LEU A 105 3.49 8.87 -7.67
CA LEU A 105 2.44 7.85 -7.54
C LEU A 105 1.06 8.38 -8.00
N GLU A 106 0.84 9.70 -8.02
CA GLU A 106 -0.41 10.28 -8.51
C GLU A 106 -0.68 9.98 -9.99
N SER A 107 0.37 9.79 -10.78
CA SER A 107 0.27 9.56 -12.23
C SER A 107 0.81 8.20 -12.67
N HIS A 108 1.71 7.58 -11.89
CA HIS A 108 2.42 6.36 -12.30
C HIS A 108 2.39 5.27 -11.21
N CYS A 109 1.32 5.17 -10.41
CA CYS A 109 1.22 4.21 -9.29
C CYS A 109 1.47 2.73 -9.64
N TYR A 110 1.24 2.32 -10.90
CA TYR A 110 1.49 0.95 -11.36
C TYR A 110 2.94 0.70 -11.85
N GLU A 111 3.74 1.75 -12.04
CA GLU A 111 5.13 1.64 -12.50
C GLU A 111 6.12 1.65 -11.32
N TYR A 112 5.65 2.06 -10.14
CA TYR A 112 6.46 2.24 -8.94
C TYR A 112 5.98 1.32 -7.82
N PRO A 113 6.44 0.06 -7.76
CA PRO A 113 6.27 -0.75 -6.55
C PRO A 113 6.86 0.00 -5.36
N LEU A 114 6.20 -0.12 -4.21
CA LEU A 114 6.67 0.43 -2.94
C LEU A 114 7.78 -0.46 -2.38
N PHE A 115 7.51 -1.76 -2.27
CA PHE A 115 8.48 -2.74 -1.76
C PHE A 115 8.15 -4.14 -2.30
N SER A 116 9.11 -5.05 -2.17
CA SER A 116 8.94 -6.47 -2.44
C SER A 116 9.23 -7.29 -1.19
N MET A 117 8.55 -8.42 -1.04
CA MET A 117 8.84 -9.40 0.00
C MET A 117 8.61 -10.83 -0.45
N VAL A 118 9.36 -11.75 0.15
CA VAL A 118 9.13 -13.19 0.06
C VAL A 118 8.38 -13.64 1.31
N PRO A 119 7.25 -14.37 1.18
CA PRO A 119 6.53 -14.95 2.30
C PRO A 119 7.41 -15.83 3.18
N LYS A 120 7.16 -15.83 4.50
CA LYS A 120 7.89 -16.72 5.43
C LYS A 120 7.67 -18.21 5.11
N GLU A 121 6.48 -18.54 4.64
CA GLU A 121 6.07 -19.88 4.22
C GLU A 121 5.42 -19.77 2.84
N PRO A 122 5.56 -20.77 1.95
CA PRO A 122 4.93 -20.72 0.63
C PRO A 122 3.43 -20.47 0.72
N ILE A 123 2.93 -19.51 -0.05
CA ILE A 123 1.51 -19.19 -0.17
C ILE A 123 1.05 -19.32 -1.61
N ASP A 124 -0.25 -19.55 -1.80
CA ASP A 124 -0.92 -19.31 -3.07
C ASP A 124 -1.48 -17.87 -3.05
N PRO A 125 -0.90 -16.91 -3.81
CA PRO A 125 -1.33 -15.52 -3.77
C PRO A 125 -2.82 -15.34 -4.09
N LYS A 126 -3.40 -16.19 -4.95
CA LYS A 126 -4.82 -16.10 -5.34
C LYS A 126 -5.79 -16.51 -4.23
N ARG A 127 -5.30 -17.16 -3.16
CA ARG A 127 -6.08 -17.46 -1.96
C ARG A 127 -5.99 -16.36 -0.89
N VAL A 128 -5.03 -15.46 -1.02
CA VAL A 128 -4.74 -14.41 -0.03
C VAL A 128 -5.19 -13.04 -0.52
N PHE A 129 -5.07 -12.78 -1.81
CA PHE A 129 -5.39 -11.51 -2.45
C PHE A 129 -6.54 -11.66 -3.45
N LEU A 130 -7.24 -10.56 -3.71
CA LEU A 130 -8.35 -10.54 -4.65
C LEU A 130 -7.83 -10.46 -6.09
N ASP A 131 -8.57 -11.07 -7.01
CA ASP A 131 -8.43 -10.73 -8.42
C ASP A 131 -9.10 -9.38 -8.73
N VAL A 132 -8.92 -8.92 -9.96
CA VAL A 132 -9.41 -7.62 -10.44
C VAL A 132 -10.93 -7.48 -10.38
N GLU A 133 -11.69 -8.55 -10.63
CA GLU A 133 -13.16 -8.49 -10.62
C GLU A 133 -13.67 -8.43 -9.19
N ALA A 134 -13.15 -9.27 -8.30
CA ALA A 134 -13.47 -9.22 -6.88
C ALA A 134 -13.10 -7.86 -6.26
N TYR A 135 -11.93 -7.30 -6.63
CA TYR A 135 -11.52 -5.97 -6.18
C TYR A 135 -12.44 -4.86 -6.70
N LYS A 136 -12.83 -4.90 -7.99
CA LYS A 136 -13.83 -3.98 -8.53
C LYS A 136 -15.14 -4.04 -7.77
N GLN A 137 -15.62 -5.23 -7.42
CA GLN A 137 -16.84 -5.39 -6.62
C GLN A 137 -16.67 -4.80 -5.21
N ALA A 138 -15.51 -4.97 -4.58
CA ALA A 138 -15.21 -4.36 -3.29
C ALA A 138 -15.25 -2.82 -3.35
N LEU A 139 -14.67 -2.21 -4.39
CA LEU A 139 -14.73 -0.77 -4.64
C LEU A 139 -16.18 -0.28 -4.81
N LEU A 140 -16.99 -1.00 -5.59
CA LEU A 140 -18.39 -0.64 -5.82
C LEU A 140 -19.27 -0.76 -4.56
N ARG A 141 -18.89 -1.62 -3.61
CA ARG A 141 -19.60 -1.78 -2.33
C ARG A 141 -19.14 -0.79 -1.26
N GLY A 142 -18.11 0.01 -1.51
CA GLY A 142 -17.50 0.90 -0.51
C GLY A 142 -16.74 0.14 0.57
N GLU A 143 -16.36 -1.13 0.32
CA GLU A 143 -15.53 -1.92 1.24
C GLU A 143 -14.08 -1.41 1.28
N SER A 144 -13.73 -0.50 0.37
CA SER A 144 -12.47 0.27 0.32
C SER A 144 -12.48 1.58 1.12
N ASP A 145 -13.64 2.05 1.59
CA ASP A 145 -13.79 3.35 2.27
C ASP A 145 -13.27 3.35 3.72
N HIS A 146 -12.38 2.42 4.04
CA HIS A 146 -11.73 2.32 5.33
C HIS A 146 -10.54 3.28 5.39
N CYS A 147 -10.82 4.58 5.41
CA CYS A 147 -9.98 5.52 6.14
C CYS A 147 -9.91 5.07 7.62
N GLY A 148 -9.02 4.12 7.96
CA GLY A 148 -8.64 3.85 9.35
C GLY A 148 -8.66 2.42 9.88
N ALA A 149 -8.79 1.35 9.08
CA ALA A 149 -8.74 -0.01 9.64
C ALA A 149 -7.32 -0.46 10.05
N GLY A 150 -6.26 0.10 9.44
CA GLY A 150 -4.85 -0.13 9.84
C GLY A 150 -4.09 1.14 10.27
N ALA A 151 -4.58 2.32 9.92
CA ALA A 151 -3.97 3.58 10.32
C ALA A 151 -4.27 3.88 11.80
N ARG A 152 -3.46 3.33 12.70
CA ARG A 152 -3.29 3.97 14.01
C ARG A 152 -2.77 5.38 13.73
N VAL A 153 -3.66 6.36 13.80
CA VAL A 153 -3.29 7.78 13.84
C VAL A 153 -2.30 7.93 15.00
N GLN A 154 -1.01 8.01 14.68
CA GLN A 154 -0.01 8.35 15.69
C GLN A 154 -0.27 9.80 16.10
N ARG A 155 -1.01 9.99 17.19
CA ARG A 155 -1.05 11.28 17.87
C ARG A 155 0.35 11.53 18.42
N ARG A 156 1.15 12.36 17.73
CA ARG A 156 2.35 12.95 18.33
C ARG A 156 1.91 13.76 19.55
N SER A 157 2.16 13.23 20.75
CA SER A 157 2.06 13.98 22.01
C SER A 157 3.17 15.03 22.02
N LYS A 158 2.86 16.26 21.59
CA LYS A 158 3.73 17.41 21.84
C LYS A 158 3.41 17.99 23.23
N TYR A 159 4.46 18.37 23.94
CA TYR A 159 4.52 19.02 25.27
C TYR A 159 4.57 18.08 26.49
N GLN A 160 5.77 17.56 26.78
CA GLN A 160 6.27 17.62 28.16
C GLN A 160 6.96 18.98 28.30
N LYS A 161 6.35 19.88 29.08
CA LYS A 161 7.09 20.97 29.70
C LYS A 161 7.87 20.32 30.85
N GLU A 162 9.19 20.35 30.76
CA GLU A 162 10.03 20.33 31.96
C GLU A 162 9.82 21.69 32.65
N GLU A 163 9.22 21.66 33.83
CA GLU A 163 9.28 22.74 34.80
C GLU A 163 10.42 22.39 35.77
N ASP A 164 11.47 23.19 35.75
CA ASP A 164 12.35 23.45 36.91
C ASP A 164 11.84 24.70 37.64
#